data_AF-A0A6N9ULN8-F1
#
_entry.id   AF-A0A6N9ULN8-F1
#
_cell.length_a   1.000
_cell.length_b   1.000
_cell.length_c   1.000
_cell.angle_alpha   90.00
_cell.angle_beta   90.00
_cell.angle_gamma   90.00
#
_symmetry.space_group_name_H-M   'P 1'
#
loop_
_entity.id
_entity.type
_entity.pdbx_description
1 polymer ?
#
loop_
_entity_poly.entity_id
_entity_poly.type
_entity_poly.pdbx_seq_one_letter_code
_entity_poly.pdbx_strand_id
1 'polypeptide(L)'
;MRFLLDAEQREFARSLDGLLASSDTPAAVRSWAAGDHAPGRALWARLSEAGVFALAVPERHDGLGPLPLDLAVAFTELGRHAVPGPLVETVAAAALLDRLGDPDAAAAHLPGIASGKTVATLCLTALGPYALDADAADTVLVVDGDVLRAGAAPGPVQPSADPARRLSRPSSGGTVLARGPAVASAA
;
A
#
# COMPACT_ATOMS: atom_id res chain seq x y z
N MET A 1 4.72 -31.97 -3.18
CA MET A 1 4.37 -30.60 -2.75
C MET A 1 5.65 -29.88 -2.32
N ARG A 2 5.90 -28.66 -2.81
CA ARG A 2 7.11 -27.88 -2.50
C ARG A 2 6.70 -26.66 -1.68
N PHE A 3 7.11 -26.62 -0.41
CA PHE A 3 6.80 -25.53 0.54
C PHE A 3 7.95 -24.55 0.74
N LEU A 4 9.10 -24.80 0.13
CA LEU A 4 10.27 -23.95 0.24
C LEU A 4 10.26 -22.92 -0.89
N LEU A 5 10.68 -21.69 -0.56
CA LEU A 5 11.01 -20.66 -1.54
C LEU A 5 12.03 -21.20 -2.54
N ASP A 6 11.90 -20.83 -3.82
CA ASP A 6 12.91 -21.12 -4.82
C ASP A 6 14.12 -20.18 -4.74
N ALA A 7 15.07 -20.33 -5.67
CA ALA A 7 16.30 -19.56 -5.66
C ALA A 7 16.04 -18.07 -5.93
N GLU A 8 15.09 -17.74 -6.82
CA GLU A 8 14.76 -16.36 -7.17
C GLU A 8 14.10 -15.65 -5.99
N GLN A 9 13.13 -16.28 -5.34
CA GLN A 9 12.48 -15.74 -4.15
C GLN A 9 13.43 -15.54 -2.98
N ARG A 10 14.37 -16.47 -2.77
CA ARG A 10 15.41 -16.30 -1.73
C ARG A 10 16.36 -15.16 -2.06
N GLU A 11 16.73 -15.00 -3.32
CA GLU A 11 17.60 -13.90 -3.73
C GLU A 11 16.92 -12.54 -3.61
N PHE A 12 15.63 -12.48 -3.97
CA PHE A 12 14.81 -11.31 -3.76
C PHE A 12 14.72 -10.94 -2.27
N ALA A 13 14.43 -11.91 -1.39
CA ALA A 13 14.43 -11.71 0.06
C ALA A 13 15.78 -11.19 0.57
N ARG A 14 16.90 -11.82 0.16
CA ARG A 14 18.25 -11.39 0.54
C ARG A 14 18.57 -9.96 0.09
N SER A 15 18.12 -9.60 -1.11
CA SER A 15 18.33 -8.26 -1.68
C SER A 15 17.57 -7.20 -0.88
N LEU A 16 16.31 -7.47 -0.52
CA LEU A 16 15.52 -6.59 0.34
C LEU A 16 16.12 -6.48 1.74
N ASP A 17 16.52 -7.59 2.36
CA ASP A 17 17.16 -7.60 3.68
C ASP A 17 18.43 -6.73 3.69
N GLY A 18 19.32 -6.90 2.69
CA GLY A 18 20.54 -6.09 2.58
C GLY A 18 20.27 -4.60 2.35
N LEU A 19 19.28 -4.27 1.51
CA LEU A 19 18.83 -2.89 1.28
C LEU A 19 18.33 -2.28 2.60
N LEU A 20 17.46 -2.97 3.32
CA LEU A 20 16.82 -2.47 4.53
C LEU A 20 17.80 -2.38 5.71
N ALA A 21 18.69 -3.36 5.87
CA ALA A 21 19.74 -3.36 6.88
C ALA A 21 20.69 -2.14 6.78
N SER A 22 20.82 -1.56 5.59
CA SER A 22 21.65 -0.36 5.33
C SER A 22 20.86 0.97 5.34
N SER A 23 19.58 0.96 5.71
CA SER A 23 18.66 2.10 5.52
C SER A 23 18.22 2.83 6.80
N ASP A 24 18.81 2.54 7.96
CA ASP A 24 18.41 3.10 9.28
C ASP A 24 16.89 3.15 9.48
N THR A 25 16.24 2.00 9.27
CA THR A 25 14.79 1.88 9.43
C THR A 25 14.29 2.24 10.83
N PRO A 26 15.05 2.04 11.94
CA PRO A 26 14.63 2.52 13.25
C PRO A 26 14.49 4.05 13.33
N ALA A 27 15.38 4.81 12.69
CA ALA A 27 15.21 6.26 12.62
C ALA A 27 14.00 6.63 11.74
N ALA A 28 13.84 5.97 10.59
CA ALA A 28 12.74 6.25 9.68
C ALA A 28 11.36 6.02 10.33
N VAL A 29 11.16 4.90 11.05
CA VAL A 29 9.89 4.61 11.72
C VAL A 29 9.61 5.56 12.89
N ARG A 30 10.66 6.02 13.61
CA ARG A 30 10.49 7.03 14.68
C ARG A 30 10.13 8.41 14.13
N SER A 31 10.76 8.83 13.03
CA SER A 31 10.39 10.07 12.33
C SER A 31 8.96 9.99 11.81
N TRP A 32 8.58 8.86 11.21
CA TRP A 32 7.21 8.62 10.75
C TRP A 32 6.20 8.76 11.90
N ALA A 33 6.47 8.12 13.04
CA ALA A 33 5.64 8.25 14.23
C ALA A 33 5.50 9.70 14.72
N ALA A 34 6.55 10.51 14.58
CA ALA A 34 6.53 11.95 14.88
C ALA A 34 5.83 12.81 13.81
N GLY A 35 5.43 12.23 12.67
CA GLY A 35 4.80 12.93 11.54
C GLY A 35 5.78 13.47 10.50
N ASP A 36 7.07 13.17 10.62
CA ASP A 36 8.05 13.43 9.57
C ASP A 36 8.19 12.18 8.67
N HIS A 37 7.52 12.24 7.53
CA HIS A 37 7.43 11.12 6.59
C HIS A 37 8.62 11.04 5.63
N ALA A 38 9.49 12.05 5.59
CA ALA A 38 10.52 12.16 4.55
C ALA A 38 11.52 10.99 4.54
N PRO A 39 12.06 10.53 5.70
CA PRO A 39 12.94 9.35 5.71
C PRO A 39 12.22 8.07 5.26
N GLY A 40 10.96 7.89 5.65
CA GLY A 40 10.15 6.74 5.23
C GLY A 40 9.84 6.77 3.73
N ARG A 41 9.50 7.94 3.17
CA ARG A 41 9.27 8.10 1.73
C ARG A 41 10.55 7.85 0.91
N ALA A 42 11.72 8.21 1.43
CA ALA A 42 13.00 7.86 0.80
C ALA A 42 13.23 6.35 0.77
N LEU A 43 12.87 5.64 1.85
CA LEU A 43 12.91 4.17 1.88
C LEU A 43 11.94 3.54 0.88
N TRP A 44 10.71 4.05 0.80
CA TRP A 44 9.71 3.63 -0.19
C TRP A 44 10.23 3.79 -1.61
N ALA A 45 10.89 4.89 -1.96
CA ALA A 45 11.46 5.07 -3.29
C ALA A 45 12.45 3.95 -3.67
N ARG A 46 13.29 3.51 -2.73
CA ARG A 46 14.22 2.39 -2.95
C ARG A 46 13.48 1.05 -3.10
N LEU A 47 12.37 0.85 -2.39
CA LEU A 47 11.51 -0.33 -2.54
C LEU A 47 10.78 -0.35 -3.89
N SER A 48 10.40 0.83 -4.39
CA SER A 48 9.83 0.99 -5.73
C SER A 48 10.84 0.64 -6.82
N GLU A 49 12.10 1.06 -6.67
CA GLU A 49 13.20 0.67 -7.57
C GLU A 49 13.45 -0.85 -7.57
N ALA A 50 13.25 -1.50 -6.41
CA ALA A 50 13.30 -2.96 -6.29
C ALA A 50 12.04 -3.68 -6.81
N GLY A 51 11.04 -2.94 -7.32
CA GLY A 51 9.84 -3.49 -7.95
C GLY A 51 8.77 -4.02 -6.97
N VAL A 52 8.88 -3.73 -5.67
CA VAL A 52 7.99 -4.31 -4.64
C VAL A 52 6.52 -4.04 -4.92
N PHE A 53 6.16 -2.80 -5.27
CA PHE A 53 4.76 -2.41 -5.50
C PHE A 53 4.22 -2.90 -6.85
N ALA A 54 5.09 -3.10 -7.84
CA ALA A 54 4.73 -3.65 -9.14
C ALA A 54 4.24 -5.10 -9.02
N LEU A 55 4.70 -5.87 -8.02
CA LEU A 55 4.25 -7.25 -7.77
C LEU A 55 2.73 -7.36 -7.51
N ALA A 56 2.06 -6.29 -7.10
CA ALA A 56 0.62 -6.26 -6.85
C ALA A 56 -0.22 -5.85 -8.06
N VAL A 57 0.42 -5.39 -9.13
CA VAL A 57 -0.25 -4.76 -10.27
C VAL A 57 -0.12 -5.66 -11.53
N PRO A 58 -1.19 -5.85 -12.31
CA PRO A 58 -1.14 -6.49 -13.62
C PRO A 58 -0.09 -5.92 -14.58
N GLU A 59 0.57 -6.78 -15.36
CA GLU A 59 1.55 -6.36 -16.39
C GLU A 59 0.96 -5.35 -17.40
N ARG A 60 -0.32 -5.48 -17.74
CA ARG A 60 -1.04 -4.54 -18.62
C ARG A 60 -1.15 -3.11 -18.06
N HIS A 61 -0.80 -2.91 -16.79
CA HIS A 61 -0.78 -1.65 -16.08
C HIS A 61 0.64 -1.34 -15.54
N ASP A 62 1.66 -1.77 -16.28
CA ASP A 62 3.10 -1.57 -15.98
C ASP A 62 3.58 -2.26 -14.69
N GLY A 63 2.85 -3.28 -14.23
CA GLY A 63 3.21 -4.10 -13.08
C GLY A 63 4.02 -5.35 -13.44
N LEU A 64 4.24 -6.20 -12.43
CA LEU A 64 4.93 -7.49 -12.53
C LEU A 64 4.02 -8.67 -12.12
N GLY A 65 2.80 -8.41 -11.68
CA GLY A 65 1.94 -9.41 -11.03
C GLY A 65 0.48 -9.42 -11.47
N PRO A 66 -0.47 -9.84 -10.62
CA PRO A 66 -0.31 -10.10 -9.18
C PRO A 66 0.53 -11.35 -8.86
N LEU A 67 1.56 -11.19 -8.01
CA LEU A 67 2.46 -12.23 -7.52
C LEU A 67 2.38 -12.34 -5.98
N PRO A 68 1.37 -13.04 -5.44
CA PRO A 68 1.10 -13.03 -3.99
C PRO A 68 2.19 -13.70 -3.16
N LEU A 69 2.91 -14.69 -3.69
CA LEU A 69 4.01 -15.34 -2.97
C LEU A 69 5.21 -14.41 -2.84
N ASP A 70 5.58 -13.73 -3.92
CA ASP A 70 6.67 -12.75 -3.93
C ASP A 70 6.35 -11.52 -3.06
N LEU A 71 5.08 -11.08 -3.06
CA LEU A 71 4.59 -10.07 -2.11
C LEU A 71 4.72 -10.54 -0.65
N ALA A 72 4.36 -11.78 -0.35
CA ALA A 72 4.49 -12.33 1.00
C ALA A 72 5.96 -12.39 1.45
N VAL A 73 6.87 -12.74 0.53
CA VAL A 73 8.32 -12.71 0.76
C VAL A 73 8.78 -11.28 1.04
N ALA A 74 8.41 -10.31 0.20
CA ALA A 74 8.75 -8.91 0.41
C ALA A 74 8.26 -8.41 1.76
N PHE A 75 6.98 -8.61 2.08
CA PHE A 75 6.38 -8.11 3.32
C PHE A 75 6.92 -8.78 4.58
N THR A 76 7.43 -10.01 4.47
CA THR A 76 8.17 -10.65 5.58
C THR A 76 9.45 -9.86 5.89
N GLU A 77 10.19 -9.45 4.86
CA GLU A 77 11.42 -8.65 5.01
C GLU A 77 11.12 -7.22 5.46
N LEU A 78 10.13 -6.56 4.85
CA LEU A 78 9.73 -5.20 5.22
C LEU A 78 9.23 -5.15 6.68
N GLY A 79 8.47 -6.17 7.11
CA GLY A 79 8.04 -6.32 8.50
C GLY A 79 9.20 -6.56 9.46
N ARG A 80 10.19 -7.40 9.10
CA ARG A 80 11.40 -7.63 9.91
C ARG A 80 12.16 -6.35 10.22
N HIS A 81 12.21 -5.43 9.25
CA HIS A 81 12.89 -4.15 9.39
C HIS A 81 11.97 -2.99 9.82
N ALA A 82 10.72 -3.27 10.18
CA ALA A 82 9.74 -2.27 10.62
C ALA A 82 9.60 -1.09 9.66
N VAL A 83 9.54 -1.36 8.35
CA VAL A 83 9.34 -0.32 7.33
C VAL A 83 8.00 0.38 7.58
N PRO A 84 7.98 1.72 7.75
CA PRO A 84 6.75 2.45 8.04
C PRO A 84 5.90 2.68 6.79
N GLY A 85 4.63 3.04 7.01
CA GLY A 85 3.71 3.49 5.98
C GLY A 85 2.67 2.45 5.56
N PRO A 86 1.73 2.85 4.68
CA PRO A 86 0.58 2.05 4.28
C PRO A 86 0.94 1.00 3.21
N LEU A 87 1.96 0.16 3.48
CA LEU A 87 2.50 -0.82 2.54
C LEU A 87 1.44 -1.82 2.07
N VAL A 88 0.76 -2.43 3.04
CA VAL A 88 -0.28 -3.43 2.80
C VAL A 88 -1.49 -2.77 2.16
N GLU A 89 -1.87 -1.59 2.65
CA GLU A 89 -2.99 -0.82 2.13
C GLU A 89 -2.75 -0.36 0.68
N THR A 90 -1.51 -0.02 0.30
CA THR A 90 -1.14 0.33 -1.08
C THR A 90 -1.33 -0.87 -2.03
N VAL A 91 -0.86 -2.06 -1.66
CA VAL A 91 -1.03 -3.24 -2.52
C VAL A 91 -2.47 -3.78 -2.50
N ALA A 92 -3.19 -3.61 -1.38
CA ALA A 92 -4.61 -3.93 -1.29
C ALA A 92 -5.45 -2.98 -2.17
N ALA A 93 -5.10 -1.70 -2.23
CA ALA A 93 -5.68 -0.74 -3.15
C ALA A 93 -5.51 -1.17 -4.61
N ALA A 94 -4.30 -1.61 -5.00
CA ALA A 94 -4.08 -2.15 -6.34
C ALA A 94 -4.94 -3.39 -6.63
N ALA A 95 -4.98 -4.35 -5.69
CA ALA A 95 -5.79 -5.55 -5.85
C ALA A 95 -7.29 -5.23 -5.96
N LEU A 96 -7.79 -4.26 -5.18
CA LEU A 96 -9.17 -3.81 -5.24
C LEU A 96 -9.51 -3.19 -6.60
N LEU A 97 -8.65 -2.30 -7.11
CA LEU A 97 -8.84 -1.63 -8.39
C LEU A 97 -8.80 -2.62 -9.56
N ASP A 98 -7.91 -3.62 -9.51
CA ASP A 98 -7.85 -4.70 -10.49
C ASP A 98 -9.12 -5.57 -10.46
N ARG A 99 -9.52 -6.03 -9.26
CA ARG A 99 -10.72 -6.87 -9.06
C ARG A 99 -12.02 -6.17 -9.43
N LEU A 100 -12.10 -4.86 -9.26
CA LEU A 100 -13.25 -4.05 -9.64
C LEU A 100 -13.52 -4.15 -11.16
N GLY A 101 -12.48 -4.32 -11.97
CA GLY A 101 -12.60 -4.52 -13.41
C GLY A 101 -13.05 -3.26 -14.18
N ASP A 102 -13.00 -2.09 -13.57
CA ASP A 102 -13.27 -0.81 -14.21
C ASP A 102 -12.01 -0.32 -14.95
N PRO A 103 -12.02 -0.25 -16.30
CA PRO A 103 -10.82 0.10 -17.07
C PRO A 103 -10.30 1.51 -16.81
N ASP A 104 -11.19 2.47 -16.55
CA ASP A 104 -10.82 3.88 -16.35
C ASP A 104 -10.17 4.06 -14.97
N ALA A 105 -10.76 3.45 -13.93
CA ALA A 105 -10.18 3.45 -12.59
C ALA A 105 -8.82 2.72 -12.56
N ALA A 106 -8.72 1.57 -13.24
CA ALA A 106 -7.47 0.83 -13.34
C ALA A 106 -6.38 1.64 -14.04
N ALA A 107 -6.67 2.20 -15.22
CA ALA A 107 -5.71 2.98 -16.01
C ALA A 107 -5.25 4.26 -15.29
N ALA A 108 -6.13 4.91 -14.52
CA ALA A 108 -5.81 6.14 -13.80
C ALA A 108 -4.90 5.92 -12.58
N HIS A 109 -4.96 4.75 -11.93
CA HIS A 109 -4.34 4.55 -10.61
C HIS A 109 -3.24 3.48 -10.59
N LEU A 110 -3.41 2.36 -11.30
CA LEU A 110 -2.52 1.21 -11.19
C LEU A 110 -1.08 1.49 -11.65
N PRO A 111 -0.81 2.23 -12.75
CA PRO A 111 0.56 2.54 -13.15
C PRO A 111 1.33 3.38 -12.11
N GLY A 112 0.62 4.30 -11.43
CA GLY A 112 1.20 5.11 -10.35
C GLY A 112 1.59 4.27 -9.14
N ILE A 113 0.76 3.28 -8.79
CA ILE A 113 1.04 2.33 -7.71
C ILE A 113 2.17 1.37 -8.12
N ALA A 114 2.15 0.83 -9.35
CA ALA A 114 3.18 -0.10 -9.84
C ALA A 114 4.58 0.53 -9.80
N SER A 115 4.70 1.76 -10.28
CA SER A 115 5.96 2.52 -10.21
C SER A 115 6.33 2.99 -8.81
N GLY A 116 5.44 2.82 -7.83
CA GLY A 116 5.60 3.29 -6.45
C GLY A 116 5.71 4.80 -6.30
N LYS A 117 5.29 5.56 -7.32
CA LYS A 117 5.17 7.04 -7.28
C LYS A 117 3.90 7.49 -6.55
N THR A 118 2.91 6.60 -6.46
CA THR A 118 1.67 6.82 -5.74
C THR A 118 1.61 5.90 -4.54
N VAL A 119 1.73 6.49 -3.36
CA VAL A 119 1.40 5.84 -2.09
C VAL A 119 -0.11 5.90 -1.90
N ALA A 120 -0.75 4.74 -1.76
CA ALA A 120 -2.18 4.66 -1.53
C ALA A 120 -2.47 4.13 -0.12
N THR A 121 -3.57 4.58 0.47
CA THR A 121 -4.16 3.89 1.61
C THR A 121 -5.61 3.54 1.32
N LEU A 122 -6.13 2.55 2.03
CA LEU A 122 -7.46 2.00 1.80
C LEU A 122 -8.23 1.94 3.13
N CYS A 123 -9.41 2.54 3.15
CA CYS A 123 -10.38 2.44 4.23
C CYS A 123 -11.56 1.61 3.77
N LEU A 124 -11.77 0.45 4.39
CA LEU A 124 -12.97 -0.36 4.21
C LEU A 124 -13.90 -0.10 5.39
N THR A 125 -14.94 0.72 5.22
CA THR A 125 -15.78 1.16 6.36
C THR A 125 -16.47 0.00 7.07
N ALA A 126 -16.68 -1.12 6.36
CA ALA A 126 -17.19 -2.37 6.91
C ALA A 126 -16.26 -3.02 7.95
N LEU A 127 -14.94 -2.80 7.85
CA LEU A 127 -13.94 -3.32 8.80
C LEU A 127 -13.59 -2.30 9.89
N GLY A 128 -13.84 -1.02 9.64
CA GLY A 128 -13.65 0.05 10.59
C GLY A 128 -13.56 1.42 9.92
N PRO A 129 -13.69 2.51 10.69
CA PRO A 129 -13.75 3.85 10.12
C PRO A 129 -12.36 4.47 9.83
N TYR A 130 -11.28 3.71 9.96
CA TYR A 130 -9.91 4.26 9.96
C TYR A 130 -9.12 3.85 8.72
N ALA A 131 -8.46 4.83 8.11
CA ALA A 131 -7.36 4.61 7.17
C ALA A 131 -6.03 4.71 7.91
N LEU A 132 -5.08 3.83 7.58
CA LEU A 132 -3.72 3.88 8.07
C LEU A 132 -2.90 4.89 7.26
N ASP A 133 -2.14 5.75 7.94
CA ASP A 133 -1.15 6.67 7.37
C ASP A 133 -1.70 7.55 6.23
N ALA A 134 -2.97 7.94 6.32
CA ALA A 134 -3.61 8.74 5.29
C ALA A 134 -3.02 10.17 5.19
N ASP A 135 -2.35 10.66 6.24
CA ASP A 135 -1.59 11.91 6.22
C ASP A 135 -0.25 11.81 5.48
N ALA A 136 0.18 10.59 5.12
CA ALA A 136 1.38 10.31 4.35
C ALA A 136 1.09 9.75 2.94
N ALA A 137 -0.16 9.37 2.66
CA ALA A 137 -0.60 8.81 1.38
C ALA A 137 -0.89 9.91 0.35
N ASP A 138 -0.59 9.62 -0.92
CA ASP A 138 -0.90 10.51 -2.05
C ASP A 138 -2.37 10.38 -2.47
N THR A 139 -3.00 9.23 -2.21
CA THR A 139 -4.44 9.02 -2.38
C THR A 139 -5.03 8.15 -1.28
N VAL A 140 -6.23 8.52 -0.83
CA VAL A 140 -7.02 7.77 0.13
C VAL A 140 -8.22 7.18 -0.59
N LEU A 141 -8.25 5.85 -0.68
CA LEU A 141 -9.40 5.12 -1.19
C LEU A 141 -10.34 4.78 -0.04
N VAL A 142 -11.63 5.05 -0.22
CA VAL A 142 -12.67 4.71 0.76
C VAL A 142 -13.74 3.88 0.07
N VAL A 143 -13.94 2.68 0.59
CA VAL A 143 -15.10 1.84 0.26
C VAL A 143 -16.13 2.00 1.35
N ASP A 144 -17.27 2.58 0.98
CA ASP A 144 -18.42 2.73 1.86
C ASP A 144 -19.64 2.04 1.25
N GLY A 145 -19.95 0.85 1.76
CA GLY A 145 -20.94 -0.05 1.16
C GLY A 145 -20.55 -0.44 -0.26
N ASP A 146 -21.32 0.03 -1.23
CA ASP A 146 -21.14 -0.24 -2.65
C ASP A 146 -20.51 0.93 -3.42
N VAL A 147 -19.95 1.91 -2.71
CA VAL A 147 -19.35 3.11 -3.30
C VAL A 147 -17.85 3.16 -3.03
N LEU A 148 -17.06 3.22 -4.11
CA LEU A 148 -15.63 3.48 -4.02
C LEU A 148 -15.35 4.96 -4.32
N ARG A 149 -14.58 5.60 -3.44
CA ARG A 149 -14.11 6.98 -3.61
C ARG A 149 -12.59 7.05 -3.56
N ALA A 150 -12.03 8.01 -4.28
CA ALA A 150 -10.61 8.35 -4.25
C ALA A 150 -10.38 9.83 -3.93
N GLY A 151 -9.22 10.12 -3.32
CA GLY A 151 -8.87 11.48 -2.93
C GLY A 151 -9.69 12.01 -1.74
N ALA A 152 -10.16 11.12 -0.86
CA ALA A 152 -10.78 11.54 0.39
C ALA A 152 -9.74 12.30 1.25
N ALA A 153 -10.15 13.38 1.90
CA ALA A 153 -9.27 14.07 2.83
C ALA A 153 -9.03 13.17 4.05
N PRO A 154 -7.79 13.04 4.55
CA PRO A 154 -7.44 12.06 5.59
C PRO A 154 -8.14 12.32 6.93
N GLY A 155 -8.47 13.57 7.23
CA GLY A 155 -8.90 13.98 8.57
C GLY A 155 -7.74 14.04 9.56
N PRO A 156 -8.00 14.42 10.83
CA PRO A 156 -6.95 14.49 11.84
C PRO A 156 -6.45 13.11 12.26
N VAL A 157 -5.14 12.98 12.46
CA VAL A 157 -4.52 11.77 13.02
C VAL A 157 -5.03 11.55 14.45
N GLN A 158 -5.38 10.31 14.75
CA GLN A 158 -5.95 9.87 16.01
C GLN A 158 -4.88 9.18 16.87
N PRO A 159 -5.04 9.17 18.21
CA PRO A 159 -4.19 8.39 19.09
C PRO A 159 -4.20 6.90 18.72
N SER A 160 -3.02 6.29 18.70
CA SER A 160 -2.80 4.87 18.42
C SER A 160 -1.88 4.28 19.48
N ALA A 161 -2.07 3.01 19.82
CA ALA A 161 -1.18 2.28 20.71
C ALA A 161 0.23 2.12 20.11
N ASP A 162 0.29 2.01 18.78
CA ASP A 162 1.52 2.11 18.00
C ASP A 162 1.55 3.48 17.31
N PRO A 163 2.42 4.42 17.74
CA PRO A 163 2.47 5.76 17.17
C PRO A 163 2.99 5.77 15.73
N ALA A 164 3.68 4.72 15.28
CA ALA A 164 4.07 4.57 13.88
C ALA A 164 2.89 4.21 12.97
N ARG A 165 1.77 3.75 13.54
CA ARG A 165 0.52 3.51 12.82
C ARG A 165 -0.42 4.70 12.98
N ARG A 166 -0.38 5.63 12.03
CA ARG A 166 -1.09 6.91 12.14
C ARG A 166 -2.50 6.77 11.59
N LEU A 167 -3.43 6.40 12.46
CA LEU A 167 -4.82 6.20 12.08
C LEU A 167 -5.53 7.54 11.90
N SER A 168 -6.37 7.64 10.87
CA SER A 168 -7.21 8.81 10.63
C SER A 168 -8.58 8.37 10.14
N ARG A 169 -9.60 9.23 10.26
CA ARG A 169 -10.93 8.96 9.71
C ARG A 169 -11.11 9.81 8.46
N PRO A 170 -10.98 9.23 7.26
CA PRO A 170 -11.15 9.97 6.03
C PRO A 170 -12.54 10.60 5.93
N SER A 171 -12.63 11.73 5.24
CA SER A 171 -13.91 12.34 4.94
C SER A 171 -14.69 11.47 3.94
N SER A 172 -16.02 11.62 3.92
CA SER A 172 -16.88 11.04 2.88
C SER A 172 -16.81 11.78 1.53
N GLY A 173 -15.87 12.72 1.40
CA GLY A 173 -15.59 13.47 0.18
C GLY A 173 -14.80 12.66 -0.85
N GLY A 174 -14.17 13.35 -1.79
CA GLY A 174 -13.43 12.71 -2.89
C GLY A 174 -14.31 12.32 -4.08
N THR A 175 -13.64 11.92 -5.17
CA THR A 175 -14.28 11.56 -6.44
C THR A 175 -14.81 10.13 -6.34
N VAL A 176 -16.07 9.92 -6.73
CA VAL A 176 -16.62 8.57 -6.84
C VAL A 176 -16.01 7.90 -8.06
N LEU A 177 -15.28 6.81 -7.85
CA LEU A 177 -14.70 6.00 -8.92
C LEU A 177 -15.69 4.98 -9.44
N ALA A 178 -16.43 4.32 -8.54
CA ALA A 178 -17.38 3.28 -8.91
C ALA A 178 -18.53 3.16 -7.92
N ARG A 179 -19.64 2.57 -8.39
CA ARG A 179 -20.83 2.27 -7.61
C ARG A 179 -21.37 0.87 -7.92
N GLY A 180 -22.00 0.26 -6.93
CA GLY A 180 -22.77 -0.97 -7.08
C GLY A 180 -22.05 -2.22 -6.55
N PRO A 181 -22.71 -3.38 -6.65
CA PRO A 181 -22.27 -4.61 -5.96
C PRO A 181 -20.86 -5.10 -6.31
N ALA A 182 -20.34 -4.72 -7.48
CA ALA A 182 -18.97 -5.03 -7.89
C ALA A 182 -17.93 -4.40 -6.95
N VAL A 183 -18.19 -3.20 -6.41
CA VAL A 183 -17.32 -2.54 -5.42
C VAL A 183 -17.24 -3.37 -4.15
N ALA A 184 -18.38 -3.75 -3.59
CA ALA A 184 -18.46 -4.55 -2.37
C ALA A 184 -17.87 -5.96 -2.56
N SER A 185 -17.92 -6.50 -3.78
CA SER A 185 -17.33 -7.81 -4.10
C SER A 185 -15.81 -7.72 -4.31
N ALA A 186 -15.31 -6.57 -4.74
CA ALA A 186 -13.88 -6.33 -4.94
C ALA A 186 -13.16 -6.07 -3.62
N ALA A 187 -13.82 -5.39 -2.67
CA ALA A 187 -13.38 -5.11 -1.30
C ALA A 187 -13.31 -6.37 -0.41
#